data_AF-A0A2A2T854-F1
#
_entry.id   AF-A0A2A2T854-F1
#
_cell.length_a   1.000
_cell.length_b   1.000
_cell.length_c   1.000
_cell.angle_alpha   90.00
_cell.angle_beta   90.00
_cell.angle_gamma   90.00
#
_symmetry.space_group_name_H-M   'P 1'
#
loop_
_entity.id
_entity.type
_entity.pdbx_description
1 polymer ?
#
loop_
_entity_poly.entity_id
_entity_poly.type
_entity_poly.pdbx_seq_one_letter_code
_entity_poly.pdbx_strand_id
1 'polypeptide(L)'
;MSEQEVNVNGLMTTIASTFLLLLGLMLGAALFFVLMFVMAGAWLVFKVRQLWARWLGREPKTVWQGARFDPRNGFRRAYAAAQRPGLRRRSGGVPGRTQAADVTDVTPRPPAQ
;
A
#
# COMPACT_ATOMS: atom_id res chain seq x y z
N MET A 1 -4.69 30.78 -56.32
CA MET A 1 -4.36 31.02 -54.90
C MET A 1 -2.96 31.60 -54.89
N SER A 2 -2.83 32.85 -54.48
CA SER A 2 -1.55 33.57 -54.50
C SER A 2 -0.63 33.01 -53.42
N GLU A 3 0.66 32.83 -53.71
CA GLU A 3 1.64 32.26 -52.76
C GLU A 3 1.69 32.99 -51.41
N GLN A 4 1.31 34.27 -51.42
CA GLN A 4 1.17 35.11 -50.23
C GLN A 4 0.12 34.59 -49.24
N GLU A 5 -1.01 34.04 -49.72
CA GLU A 5 -2.05 33.46 -48.85
C GLU A 5 -1.57 32.17 -48.17
N VAL A 6 -0.82 31.33 -48.90
CA VAL A 6 -0.24 30.09 -48.36
C VAL A 6 0.76 30.40 -47.24
N ASN A 7 1.58 31.45 -47.41
CA ASN A 7 2.57 31.87 -46.41
C ASN A 7 1.90 32.41 -45.14
N VAL A 8 0.87 33.25 -45.25
CA VAL A 8 0.13 33.78 -44.10
C VAL A 8 -0.57 32.66 -43.31
N ASN A 9 -1.20 31.72 -44.01
CA ASN A 9 -1.87 30.59 -43.35
C ASN A 9 -0.87 29.66 -42.62
N GLY A 10 0.30 29.41 -43.22
CA GLY A 10 1.38 28.65 -42.59
C GLY A 10 1.92 29.34 -41.33
N LEU A 11 2.07 30.67 -41.37
CA LEU A 11 2.52 31.48 -40.24
C LEU A 11 1.48 31.44 -39.10
N MET A 12 0.21 31.66 -39.41
CA MET A 12 -0.89 31.58 -38.42
C MET A 12 -0.98 30.21 -37.76
N THR A 13 -0.83 29.15 -38.54
CA THR A 13 -0.83 27.77 -38.02
C THR A 13 0.35 27.56 -37.08
N THR A 14 1.55 28.01 -37.45
CA THR A 14 2.75 27.88 -36.60
C THR A 14 2.60 28.63 -35.28
N ILE A 15 2.05 29.85 -35.31
CA ILE A 15 1.76 30.63 -34.10
C ILE A 15 0.74 29.89 -33.23
N ALA A 16 -0.37 29.44 -33.82
CA ALA A 16 -1.42 28.73 -33.08
C ALA A 16 -0.89 27.45 -32.43
N SER A 17 -0.12 26.64 -33.17
CA SER A 17 0.51 25.42 -32.64
C SER A 17 1.50 25.72 -31.52
N THR A 18 2.33 26.75 -31.67
CA THR A 18 3.29 27.16 -30.64
C THR A 18 2.57 27.66 -29.37
N PHE A 19 1.50 28.43 -29.54
CA PHE A 19 0.70 28.92 -28.43
C PHE A 19 0.03 27.76 -27.67
N LEU A 20 -0.57 26.81 -28.38
CA LEU A 20 -1.16 25.61 -27.78
C LEU A 20 -0.12 24.76 -27.05
N LEU A 21 1.09 24.62 -27.61
CA LEU A 21 2.20 23.92 -26.97
C LEU A 21 2.59 24.60 -25.66
N LEU A 22 2.77 25.92 -25.65
CA LEU A 22 3.11 26.69 -24.45
C LEU A 22 2.03 26.60 -23.39
N LEU A 23 0.76 26.66 -23.79
CA LEU A 23 -0.38 26.54 -22.89
C LEU A 23 -0.45 25.14 -22.26
N GLY A 24 -0.24 24.09 -23.08
CA GLY A 24 -0.14 22.72 -22.60
C GLY A 24 1.03 22.51 -21.64
N LEU A 25 2.19 23.11 -21.94
CA LEU A 25 3.37 23.04 -21.08
C LEU A 25 3.13 23.74 -19.74
N MET A 26 2.52 24.93 -19.76
CA MET A 26 2.14 25.68 -18.55
C MET A 26 1.19 24.88 -17.67
N LEU A 27 0.14 24.29 -18.26
CA LEU A 27 -0.82 23.47 -17.53
C LEU A 27 -0.16 22.21 -16.95
N GLY A 28 0.66 21.53 -17.76
CA GLY A 28 1.41 20.34 -17.34
C GLY A 28 2.38 20.65 -16.19
N ALA A 29 3.12 21.76 -16.30
CA ALA A 29 4.02 22.24 -15.25
C ALA A 29 3.25 22.56 -13.97
N ALA A 30 2.13 23.28 -14.06
CA ALA A 30 1.29 23.58 -12.90
C ALA A 30 0.81 22.31 -12.19
N LEU A 31 0.26 21.34 -12.94
CA LEU A 31 -0.17 20.05 -12.39
C LEU A 31 0.99 19.28 -11.76
N PHE A 32 2.16 19.26 -12.41
CA PHE A 32 3.36 18.64 -11.87
C PHE A 32 3.74 19.25 -10.52
N PHE A 33 3.79 20.58 -10.40
CA PHE A 33 4.10 21.24 -9.13
C PHE A 33 3.05 20.93 -8.06
N VAL A 34 1.76 20.97 -8.39
CA VAL A 34 0.69 20.60 -7.44
C VAL A 34 0.90 19.18 -6.91
N LEU A 35 1.11 18.21 -7.80
CA LEU A 35 1.36 16.82 -7.40
C LEU A 35 2.65 16.68 -6.58
N MET A 36 3.71 17.39 -6.96
CA MET A 36 4.97 17.42 -6.22
C MET A 36 4.76 17.95 -4.80
N PHE A 37 4.04 19.05 -4.63
CA PHE A 37 3.73 19.62 -3.30
C PHE A 37 2.84 18.72 -2.47
N VAL A 38 1.84 18.07 -3.07
CA VAL A 38 1.00 17.09 -2.37
C VAL A 38 1.85 15.92 -1.87
N MET A 39 2.71 15.37 -2.72
CA MET A 39 3.59 14.25 -2.35
C MET A 39 4.61 14.67 -1.28
N ALA A 40 5.24 15.83 -1.45
CA ALA A 40 6.19 16.37 -0.48
C ALA A 40 5.51 16.65 0.87
N GLY A 41 4.28 17.21 0.86
CA GLY A 41 3.47 17.43 2.04
C GLY A 41 3.09 16.13 2.75
N ALA A 42 2.61 15.13 2.00
CA ALA A 42 2.31 13.81 2.55
C ALA A 42 3.55 13.16 3.17
N TRP A 43 4.69 13.24 2.49
CA TRP A 43 5.98 12.75 3.00
C TRP A 43 6.41 13.48 4.27
N LEU A 44 6.28 14.81 4.31
CA LEU A 44 6.60 15.63 5.48
C LEU A 44 5.72 15.27 6.67
N VAL A 45 4.40 15.16 6.47
CA VAL A 45 3.46 14.72 7.50
C VAL A 45 3.86 13.35 8.05
N PHE A 46 4.25 12.42 7.18
CA PHE A 46 4.70 11.10 7.60
C PHE A 46 6.00 11.17 8.43
N LYS A 47 6.97 12.00 8.02
CA LYS A 47 8.21 12.23 8.76
C LYS A 47 7.95 12.86 10.13
N VAL A 48 7.10 13.88 10.21
CA VAL A 48 6.70 14.52 11.46
C VAL A 48 6.02 13.49 12.37
N ARG A 49 5.10 12.68 11.84
CA ARG A 49 4.46 11.59 12.59
C ARG A 49 5.48 10.57 13.10
N GLN A 50 6.47 10.19 12.29
CA GLN A 50 7.55 9.28 12.72
C GLN A 50 8.39 9.89 13.84
N LEU A 51 8.74 11.17 13.74
CA LEU A 51 9.50 11.88 14.77
C LEU A 51 8.69 12.00 16.06
N TRP A 52 7.40 12.32 15.96
CA TRP A 52 6.49 12.38 17.09
C TRP A 52 6.34 11.03 17.78
N ALA A 53 6.23 9.95 17.01
CA ALA A 53 6.20 8.58 17.55
C ALA A 53 7.48 8.24 18.34
N ARG A 54 8.66 8.61 17.81
CA ARG A 54 9.95 8.45 18.52
C ARG A 54 9.97 9.25 19.83
N TRP A 55 9.49 10.48 19.81
CA TRP A 55 9.39 11.32 20.99
C TRP A 55 8.45 10.75 22.07
N LEU A 56 7.32 10.16 21.68
CA LEU A 56 6.38 9.52 22.61
C LEU A 56 6.80 8.11 23.06
N GLY A 57 8.00 7.65 22.70
CA GLY A 57 8.50 6.30 23.03
C GLY A 57 7.68 5.16 22.43
N ARG A 58 6.70 5.47 21.58
CA ARG A 58 5.93 4.49 20.83
C ARG A 58 6.62 4.31 19.51
N GLU A 59 7.39 3.24 19.38
CA GLU A 59 7.97 2.87 18.09
C GLU A 59 6.89 2.96 17.00
N PRO A 60 7.09 3.76 15.93
CA PRO A 60 6.10 3.84 14.88
C PRO A 60 6.01 2.47 14.24
N LYS A 61 5.00 1.69 14.64
CA LYS A 61 4.56 0.49 13.93
C LYS A 61 4.23 0.94 12.52
N THR A 62 5.19 0.83 11.62
CA THR A 62 4.95 1.17 10.23
C THR A 62 3.87 0.20 9.76
N VAL A 63 2.81 0.73 9.18
CA VAL A 63 1.67 -0.07 8.66
C VAL A 63 2.17 -1.14 7.67
N TRP A 64 3.32 -0.90 7.05
CA TRP A 64 4.00 -1.79 6.11
C TRP A 64 5.05 -2.74 6.70
N GLN A 65 5.39 -2.69 7.99
CA GLN A 65 6.22 -3.73 8.64
C GLN A 65 5.41 -4.98 9.02
N GLY A 66 4.08 -4.94 8.93
CA GLY A 66 3.23 -6.13 9.02
C GLY A 66 3.37 -7.06 7.80
N ALA A 67 3.95 -6.58 6.70
CA ALA A 67 4.30 -7.38 5.54
C ALA A 67 5.68 -8.05 5.67
N ARG A 68 6.09 -8.43 6.89
CA ARG A 68 7.01 -9.57 7.02
C ARG A 68 6.20 -10.81 6.67
N PHE A 69 6.00 -11.01 5.38
CA PHE A 69 5.43 -12.21 4.81
C PHE A 69 6.47 -13.31 5.06
N ASP A 70 6.46 -13.90 6.26
CA ASP A 70 7.23 -15.10 6.52
C ASP A 70 6.53 -16.24 5.77
N PRO A 71 7.08 -16.69 4.63
CA PRO A 71 6.41 -17.69 3.81
C PRO A 71 6.15 -18.97 4.60
N ARG A 72 7.02 -19.30 5.57
CA ARG A 72 6.87 -20.49 6.42
C ARG A 72 5.65 -20.39 7.32
N ASN A 73 5.35 -19.20 7.85
CA ASN A 73 4.17 -18.97 8.68
C ASN A 73 2.88 -18.86 7.84
N GLY A 74 2.96 -18.32 6.63
CA GLY A 74 1.84 -18.27 5.68
C GLY A 74 1.33 -19.67 5.30
N PHE A 75 2.25 -20.58 4.94
CA PHE A 75 1.89 -21.97 4.61
C PHE A 75 1.40 -22.74 5.84
N ARG A 76 2.06 -22.62 7.01
CA ARG A 76 1.58 -23.29 8.24
C ARG A 76 0.15 -22.87 8.60
N ARG A 77 -0.19 -21.59 8.45
CA ARG A 77 -1.54 -21.08 8.72
C ARG A 77 -2.56 -21.57 7.68
N ALA A 78 -2.18 -21.66 6.40
CA ALA A 78 -3.03 -22.20 5.34
C ALA A 78 -3.26 -23.72 5.49
N TYR A 79 -2.21 -24.49 5.79
CA TYR A 79 -2.32 -25.93 6.05
C TYR A 79 -3.09 -26.22 7.33
N ALA A 80 -2.89 -25.46 8.41
CA ALA A 80 -3.69 -25.61 9.63
C ALA A 80 -5.17 -25.28 9.41
N ALA A 81 -5.49 -24.34 8.51
CA ALA A 81 -6.87 -24.05 8.12
C ALA A 81 -7.47 -25.16 7.23
N ALA A 82 -6.67 -25.77 6.35
CA ALA A 82 -7.09 -26.88 5.50
C ALA A 82 -7.19 -28.22 6.25
N GLN A 83 -6.40 -28.41 7.30
CA GLN A 83 -6.39 -29.58 8.18
C GLN A 83 -7.47 -29.53 9.27
N ARG A 84 -8.36 -28.53 9.26
CA ARG A 84 -9.59 -28.53 10.08
C ARG A 84 -10.77 -28.95 9.22
N PRO A 85 -11.13 -30.24 9.13
CA PRO A 85 -12.35 -30.66 8.49
C PRO A 85 -13.49 -30.27 9.45
N GLY A 86 -14.18 -29.16 9.18
CA GLY A 86 -15.42 -28.85 9.88
C GLY A 86 -15.76 -27.37 10.12
N LEU A 87 -14.82 -26.42 9.95
CA LEU A 87 -15.12 -25.00 10.20
C LEU A 87 -15.36 -24.21 8.92
N ARG A 88 -16.43 -24.57 8.19
CA ARG A 88 -17.23 -23.56 7.52
C ARG A 88 -18.03 -22.82 8.59
N ARG A 89 -17.95 -21.48 8.58
CA ARG A 89 -18.83 -20.50 9.25
C ARG A 89 -18.40 -20.02 10.66
N ARG A 90 -17.81 -18.82 10.74
CA ARG A 90 -18.35 -17.74 11.60
C ARG A 90 -17.75 -16.37 11.23
N SER A 91 -18.63 -15.50 10.73
CA SER A 91 -18.48 -14.05 10.75
C SER A 91 -18.40 -13.53 12.19
N GLY A 92 -17.52 -12.57 12.46
CA GLY A 92 -17.55 -11.62 13.59
C GLY A 92 -17.69 -12.17 15.02
N GLY A 93 -16.66 -11.98 15.86
CA GLY A 93 -16.80 -12.21 17.30
C GLY A 93 -15.51 -12.03 18.10
N VAL A 94 -15.46 -10.95 18.88
CA VAL A 94 -14.60 -10.58 20.02
C VAL A 94 -13.84 -11.75 20.71
N PRO A 95 -12.53 -11.65 20.98
CA PRO A 95 -11.84 -12.62 21.84
C PRO A 95 -11.83 -12.14 23.30
N GLY A 96 -12.69 -12.75 24.12
CA GLY A 96 -12.63 -12.68 25.57
C GLY A 96 -13.12 -14.00 26.17
N ARG A 97 -12.31 -14.63 27.04
CA ARG A 97 -12.49 -15.92 27.75
C ARG A 97 -12.51 -17.15 26.82
N THR A 98 -11.88 -18.28 27.12
CA THR A 98 -11.59 -18.89 28.41
C THR A 98 -10.42 -19.87 28.27
N GLN A 99 -9.55 -19.87 29.26
CA GLN A 99 -8.58 -20.92 29.55
C GLN A 99 -9.32 -22.23 29.83
N ALA A 100 -9.03 -23.28 29.06
CA ALA A 100 -9.42 -24.66 29.39
C ALA A 100 -8.13 -25.49 29.38
N ALA A 101 -7.64 -25.75 30.60
CA ALA A 101 -6.67 -26.78 30.88
C ALA A 101 -7.35 -28.14 30.69
N ASP A 102 -6.70 -29.06 29.97
CA ASP A 102 -6.58 -30.43 30.49
C ASP A 102 -5.42 -31.14 29.79
N VAL A 103 -4.38 -31.39 30.58
CA VAL A 103 -3.19 -32.16 30.22
C VAL A 103 -3.51 -33.59 30.61
N THR A 104 -3.90 -34.41 29.64
CA THR A 104 -4.06 -35.84 29.88
C THR A 104 -2.73 -36.52 29.60
N ASP A 105 -2.00 -36.83 30.67
CA ASP A 105 -0.77 -37.61 30.67
C ASP A 105 -1.01 -38.99 30.04
N VAL A 106 -0.14 -39.38 29.11
CA VAL A 106 -0.15 -40.70 28.49
C VAL A 106 1.11 -41.45 28.94
N THR A 107 0.95 -42.45 29.78
CA THR A 107 2.02 -43.38 30.14
C THR A 107 2.40 -44.27 28.94
N PRO A 108 3.68 -44.34 28.54
CA PRO A 108 4.10 -45.18 27.44
C PRO A 108 4.05 -46.68 27.80
N ARG A 109 3.53 -47.50 26.88
CA ARG A 109 3.53 -48.97 26.99
C ARG A 109 4.97 -49.48 26.87
N PRO A 110 5.46 -50.35 27.78
CA PRO A 110 6.81 -50.90 27.67
C PRO A 110 6.93 -51.80 26.43
N PRO A 111 8.11 -51.82 25.78
CA PRO A 111 8.34 -52.59 24.57
C PRO A 111 8.19 -54.10 24.85
N ALA A 112 7.53 -54.80 23.93
CA ALA A 112 7.51 -56.26 23.93
C ALA A 112 8.94 -56.78 23.71
N GLN A 113 9.32 -57.78 24.51
CA GLN A 113 10.59 -58.50 24.41
C GLN A 113 10.71 -59.23 23.08
#